data_AF-A0A7Y5SPW6-F1
#
_entry.id   AF-A0A7Y5SPW6-F1
#
_cell.length_a   1.000
_cell.length_b   1.000
_cell.length_c   1.000
_cell.angle_alpha   90.00
_cell.angle_beta   90.00
_cell.angle_gamma   90.00
#
_symmetry.space_group_name_H-M   'P 1'
#
loop_
_entity.id
_entity.type
_entity.pdbx_description
1 polymer ?
#
loop_
_entity_poly.entity_id
_entity_poly.type
_entity_poly.pdbx_seq_one_letter_code
_entity_poly.pdbx_strand_id
1 'polypeptide(L)'
;MPGMEFGAPGSGQGPQKPIEIDAKLGYRIASQLWSGDFARVVWERLDGVETLTAGAPRITMASTMPLDAMRAKLYGLLSEHSLEGPAALESSGLLGDVIFEPGFLAVVKSLPREEPSATKTAAGANPPRTTRRPRPQPGGQPGGNETPEWQQRQQASQAWMRTSEYFVRVLCGRLAAAGEKQFALGDDQAQKKLPVEKIAEGAEITSQFSLEWPTEAAKQAAGSGLPLDPMKVQYIRLKQVGKPKTILGFYKRQLRDPDVHELGNNLWAESFRKIPQTDRKLNVDLLITAPQLAQPQPGQPGQPGQPGLPGQPPSPDRPGGFTLGGASSSAEPAETEVIVEILSLEVKDPMPPKEE
;
A
#
# COMPACT_ATOMS: atom_id res chain seq x y z
N MET A 1 63.68 -29.03 29.20
CA MET A 1 62.82 -29.02 28.01
C MET A 1 62.34 -27.59 27.81
N PRO A 2 62.71 -26.94 26.69
CA PRO A 2 62.41 -25.54 26.40
C PRO A 2 60.95 -25.34 25.97
N GLY A 3 60.48 -24.10 26.12
CA GLY A 3 59.08 -23.68 26.02
C GLY A 3 58.41 -23.93 24.66
N MET A 4 57.12 -24.29 24.73
CA MET A 4 56.21 -24.21 23.60
C MET A 4 55.45 -22.88 23.71
N GLU A 5 55.83 -21.92 22.87
CA GLU A 5 54.99 -20.80 22.51
C GLU A 5 53.83 -21.33 21.64
N PHE A 6 52.60 -21.17 22.11
CA PHE A 6 51.42 -21.34 21.29
C PHE A 6 51.25 -20.09 20.42
N GLY A 7 51.72 -20.17 19.18
CA GLY A 7 51.39 -19.17 18.16
C GLY A 7 49.88 -19.15 17.92
N ALA A 8 49.25 -18.03 18.25
CA ALA A 8 47.88 -17.75 17.85
C ALA A 8 47.82 -17.54 16.32
N PRO A 9 46.90 -18.18 15.58
CA PRO A 9 46.68 -17.81 14.19
C PRO A 9 45.96 -16.44 14.17
N GLY A 10 46.72 -15.40 13.87
CA GLY A 10 46.19 -14.08 13.54
C GLY A 10 45.42 -14.14 12.23
N SER A 11 44.11 -14.36 12.30
CA SER A 11 43.18 -14.06 11.21
C SER A 11 42.86 -12.57 11.22
N GLY A 12 43.84 -11.77 10.78
CA GLY A 12 43.60 -10.40 10.35
C GLY A 12 42.71 -10.40 9.12
N GLN A 13 41.38 -10.48 9.29
CA GLN A 13 40.46 -10.00 8.28
C GLN A 13 40.67 -8.49 8.19
N GLY A 14 41.50 -8.07 7.24
CA GLY A 14 41.61 -6.67 6.87
C GLY A 14 40.23 -6.10 6.56
N PRO A 15 40.00 -4.80 6.78
CA PRO A 15 38.71 -4.17 6.57
C PRO A 15 38.23 -4.50 5.16
N GLN A 16 37.15 -5.27 5.06
CA GLN A 16 36.52 -5.57 3.78
C GLN A 16 36.17 -4.22 3.15
N LYS A 17 36.78 -3.91 1.99
CA LYS A 17 36.40 -2.73 1.22
C LYS A 17 34.89 -2.79 1.00
N PRO A 18 34.13 -1.73 1.32
CA PRO A 18 32.72 -1.67 0.98
C PRO A 18 32.56 -2.00 -0.49
N ILE A 19 31.69 -2.95 -0.81
CA ILE A 19 31.33 -3.25 -2.19
C ILE A 19 30.73 -1.95 -2.74
N GLU A 20 31.46 -1.31 -3.66
CA GLU A 20 30.98 -0.13 -4.36
C GLU A 20 29.92 -0.60 -5.36
N ILE A 21 28.66 -0.57 -4.94
CA ILE A 21 27.53 -0.87 -5.82
C ILE A 21 27.45 0.28 -6.82
N ASP A 22 27.75 -0.01 -8.08
CA ASP A 22 27.59 0.95 -9.16
C ASP A 22 26.17 1.54 -9.14
N ALA A 23 26.07 2.84 -8.87
CA ALA A 23 24.81 3.56 -8.76
C ALA A 23 23.94 3.45 -10.03
N LYS A 24 24.53 3.10 -11.18
CA LYS A 24 23.85 2.89 -12.46
C LYS A 24 23.48 1.43 -12.72
N LEU A 25 23.91 0.48 -11.90
CA LEU A 25 23.60 -0.95 -12.07
C LEU A 25 22.09 -1.18 -12.09
N GLY A 26 21.34 -0.55 -11.17
CA GLY A 26 19.89 -0.67 -11.12
C GLY A 26 19.22 -0.24 -12.42
N TYR A 27 19.64 0.89 -13.00
CA TYR A 27 19.11 1.37 -14.29
C TYR A 27 19.45 0.46 -15.46
N ARG A 28 20.63 -0.16 -15.48
CA ARG A 28 21.01 -1.13 -16.52
C ARG A 28 20.24 -2.44 -16.42
N ILE A 29 20.03 -2.95 -15.21
CA ILE A 29 19.19 -4.15 -15.01
C ILE A 29 17.76 -3.84 -15.44
N ALA A 30 17.24 -2.68 -15.00
CA ALA A 30 15.89 -2.23 -15.35
C ALA A 30 15.70 -2.07 -16.86
N SER A 31 16.68 -1.52 -17.60
CA SER A 31 16.55 -1.37 -19.05
C SER A 31 16.50 -2.71 -19.81
N GLN A 32 17.07 -3.78 -19.24
CA GLN A 32 16.92 -5.14 -19.78
C GLN A 32 15.57 -5.75 -19.40
N LEU A 33 15.17 -5.65 -18.13
CA LEU A 33 13.92 -6.22 -17.61
C LEU A 33 12.67 -5.51 -18.13
N TRP A 34 12.78 -4.25 -18.51
CA TRP A 34 11.67 -3.49 -19.06
C TRP A 34 11.78 -3.32 -20.57
N SER A 35 12.75 -4.00 -21.20
CA SER A 35 12.93 -4.04 -22.67
C SER A 35 11.63 -4.47 -23.36
N GLY A 36 11.37 -3.97 -24.58
CA GLY A 36 10.17 -4.35 -25.34
C GLY A 36 10.04 -5.86 -25.54
N ASP A 37 11.16 -6.57 -25.75
CA ASP A 37 11.17 -8.02 -25.90
C ASP A 37 10.82 -8.75 -24.61
N PHE A 38 11.44 -8.38 -23.49
CA PHE A 38 11.13 -9.03 -22.21
C PHE A 38 9.72 -8.70 -21.72
N ALA A 39 9.30 -7.44 -21.86
CA ALA A 39 7.95 -7.00 -21.54
C ALA A 39 6.90 -7.75 -22.39
N ARG A 40 7.17 -8.00 -23.67
CA ARG A 40 6.33 -8.83 -24.54
C ARG A 40 6.25 -10.27 -24.06
N VAL A 41 7.37 -10.88 -23.66
CA VAL A 41 7.35 -12.24 -23.10
C VAL A 41 6.50 -12.29 -21.82
N VAL A 42 6.64 -11.31 -20.92
CA VAL A 42 5.81 -11.25 -19.71
C VAL A 42 4.33 -11.03 -20.06
N TRP A 43 4.03 -10.17 -21.03
CA TRP A 43 2.68 -9.96 -21.53
C TRP A 43 2.03 -11.26 -22.03
N GLU A 44 2.68 -11.96 -22.95
CA GLU A 44 2.18 -13.21 -23.53
C GLU A 44 1.95 -14.28 -22.44
N ARG A 45 2.76 -14.25 -21.37
CA ARG A 45 2.60 -15.13 -20.21
C ARG A 45 1.40 -14.77 -19.32
N LEU A 46 0.88 -13.55 -19.41
CA LEU A 46 -0.36 -13.14 -18.73
C LEU A 46 -1.61 -13.56 -19.52
N ASP A 47 -1.55 -13.75 -20.85
CA ASP A 47 -2.71 -14.19 -21.66
C ASP A 47 -3.24 -15.58 -21.28
N GLY A 48 -2.38 -16.44 -20.73
CA GLY A 48 -2.73 -17.81 -20.32
C GLY A 48 -3.05 -17.96 -18.83
N VAL A 49 -3.31 -16.87 -18.11
CA VAL A 49 -3.62 -16.93 -16.68
C VAL A 49 -5.12 -17.17 -16.48
N GLU A 50 -5.48 -18.39 -16.07
CA GLU A 50 -6.87 -18.79 -15.82
C GLU A 50 -7.37 -18.46 -14.40
N THR A 51 -6.45 -18.26 -13.45
CA THR A 51 -6.75 -17.88 -12.06
C THR A 51 -5.61 -17.04 -11.50
N LEU A 52 -5.90 -16.18 -10.52
CA LEU A 52 -4.86 -15.41 -9.82
C LEU A 52 -3.85 -16.33 -9.15
N THR A 53 -4.30 -17.45 -8.60
CA THR A 53 -3.43 -18.45 -7.97
C THR A 53 -2.42 -19.05 -8.94
N ALA A 54 -2.86 -19.49 -10.12
CA ALA A 54 -1.96 -20.07 -11.13
C ALA A 54 -1.05 -19.00 -11.77
N GLY A 55 -1.49 -17.75 -11.80
CA GLY A 55 -0.77 -16.62 -12.38
C GLY A 55 0.13 -15.84 -11.41
N ALA A 56 0.04 -16.08 -10.09
CA ALA A 56 0.54 -15.15 -9.08
C ALA A 56 1.99 -14.69 -9.28
N PRO A 57 2.99 -15.57 -9.54
CA PRO A 57 4.36 -15.13 -9.77
C PRO A 57 4.53 -14.24 -11.01
N ARG A 58 3.73 -14.47 -12.06
CA ARG A 58 3.77 -13.69 -13.31
C ARG A 58 3.16 -12.31 -13.11
N ILE A 59 2.05 -12.25 -12.36
CA ILE A 59 1.38 -11.02 -11.99
C ILE A 59 2.31 -10.17 -11.10
N THR A 60 2.95 -10.78 -10.11
CA THR A 60 3.92 -10.11 -9.23
C THR A 60 5.14 -9.61 -9.99
N MET A 61 5.66 -10.34 -10.98
CA MET A 61 6.75 -9.85 -11.83
C MET A 61 6.30 -8.65 -12.67
N ALA A 62 5.13 -8.76 -13.31
CA ALA A 62 4.56 -7.71 -14.14
C ALA A 62 4.28 -6.42 -13.36
N SER A 63 3.90 -6.50 -12.08
CA SER A 63 3.66 -5.33 -11.22
C SER A 63 4.93 -4.53 -10.89
N THR A 64 6.12 -5.00 -11.28
CA THR A 64 7.39 -4.27 -11.16
C THR A 64 7.73 -3.44 -12.41
N MET A 65 6.95 -3.56 -13.49
CA MET A 65 7.24 -2.94 -14.78
C MET A 65 6.49 -1.61 -14.95
N PRO A 66 7.18 -0.46 -15.00
CA PRO A 66 6.55 0.86 -15.08
C PRO A 66 6.11 1.21 -16.51
N LEU A 67 5.30 0.34 -17.12
CA LEU A 67 4.83 0.45 -18.51
C LEU A 67 3.30 0.61 -18.52
N ASP A 68 2.78 1.53 -19.34
CA ASP A 68 1.33 1.79 -19.40
C ASP A 68 0.53 0.56 -19.85
N ALA A 69 1.03 -0.11 -20.88
CA ALA A 69 0.42 -1.28 -21.46
C ALA A 69 0.37 -2.40 -20.41
N MET A 70 1.46 -2.59 -19.65
CA MET A 70 1.50 -3.61 -18.60
C MET A 70 0.49 -3.31 -17.49
N ARG A 71 0.35 -2.04 -17.08
CA ARG A 71 -0.70 -1.63 -16.14
C ARG A 71 -2.11 -1.91 -16.67
N ALA A 72 -2.38 -1.58 -17.93
CA ALA A 72 -3.68 -1.85 -18.55
C ALA A 72 -3.97 -3.36 -18.63
N LYS A 73 -2.97 -4.17 -18.98
CA LYS A 73 -3.05 -5.63 -19.01
C LYS A 73 -3.36 -6.21 -17.63
N LEU A 74 -2.64 -5.74 -16.61
CA LEU A 74 -2.86 -6.13 -15.22
C LEU A 74 -4.24 -5.72 -14.73
N TYR A 75 -4.73 -4.52 -15.08
CA TYR A 75 -6.09 -4.12 -14.75
C TYR A 75 -7.13 -5.06 -15.38
N GLY A 76 -7.01 -5.37 -16.67
CA GLY A 76 -7.92 -6.29 -17.34
C GLY A 76 -7.99 -7.65 -16.63
N LEU A 77 -6.82 -8.25 -16.39
CA LEU A 77 -6.69 -9.55 -15.72
C LEU A 77 -7.24 -9.52 -14.28
N LEU A 78 -6.86 -8.53 -13.48
CA LEU A 78 -7.29 -8.44 -12.08
C LEU A 78 -8.78 -8.10 -11.94
N SER A 79 -9.34 -7.34 -12.88
CA SER A 79 -10.76 -7.03 -12.93
C SER A 79 -11.58 -8.29 -13.23
N GLU A 80 -11.15 -9.06 -14.23
CA GLU A 80 -11.76 -10.35 -14.62
C GLU A 80 -11.78 -11.35 -13.45
N HIS A 81 -10.66 -11.46 -12.74
CA HIS A 81 -10.52 -12.38 -11.61
C HIS A 81 -10.74 -11.71 -10.24
N SER A 82 -11.41 -10.57 -10.18
CA SER A 82 -11.54 -9.78 -8.96
C SER A 82 -12.20 -10.54 -7.80
N LEU A 83 -13.09 -11.50 -8.09
CA LEU A 83 -13.80 -12.33 -7.10
C LEU A 83 -12.90 -13.37 -6.41
N GLU A 84 -11.71 -13.66 -6.93
CA GLU A 84 -10.72 -14.53 -6.28
C GLU A 84 -10.03 -13.82 -5.11
N GLY A 85 -10.01 -12.49 -5.12
CA GLY A 85 -9.33 -11.68 -4.11
C GLY A 85 -7.80 -11.67 -4.22
N PRO A 86 -7.12 -10.93 -3.35
CA PRO A 86 -5.68 -10.65 -3.44
C PRO A 86 -4.79 -11.76 -2.84
N ALA A 87 -5.34 -12.70 -2.09
CA ALA A 87 -4.59 -13.59 -1.19
C ALA A 87 -3.48 -14.39 -1.91
N ALA A 88 -3.75 -14.85 -3.14
CA ALA A 88 -2.75 -15.55 -3.93
C ALA A 88 -1.55 -14.67 -4.30
N LEU A 89 -1.80 -13.40 -4.60
CA LEU A 89 -0.76 -12.44 -4.96
C LEU A 89 0.06 -12.01 -3.74
N GLU A 90 -0.61 -11.80 -2.60
CA GLU A 90 0.05 -11.54 -1.32
C GLU A 90 0.97 -12.71 -0.95
N SER A 91 0.50 -13.95 -1.13
CA SER A 91 1.28 -15.16 -0.89
C SER A 91 2.46 -15.34 -1.85
N SER A 92 2.42 -14.74 -3.05
CA SER A 92 3.55 -14.72 -3.98
C SER A 92 4.56 -13.60 -3.71
N GLY A 93 4.43 -12.91 -2.57
CA GLY A 93 5.35 -11.86 -2.14
C GLY A 93 4.96 -10.46 -2.60
N LEU A 94 3.78 -10.27 -3.21
CA LEU A 94 3.24 -8.94 -3.43
C LEU A 94 3.08 -8.25 -2.05
N LEU A 95 3.57 -7.02 -1.92
CA LEU A 95 3.61 -6.23 -0.67
C LEU A 95 4.65 -6.64 0.39
N GLY A 96 5.21 -7.85 0.29
CA GLY A 96 6.32 -8.31 1.15
C GLY A 96 7.67 -8.18 0.44
N ASP A 97 8.02 -9.23 -0.30
CA ASP A 97 9.36 -9.41 -0.86
C ASP A 97 9.60 -8.66 -2.17
N VAL A 98 8.53 -8.21 -2.84
CA VAL A 98 8.62 -7.59 -4.17
C VAL A 98 8.43 -6.08 -4.13
N ILE A 99 9.33 -5.38 -4.84
CA ILE A 99 9.21 -3.95 -5.10
C ILE A 99 8.38 -3.77 -6.36
N PHE A 100 7.09 -3.49 -6.18
CA PHE A 100 6.20 -3.07 -7.25
C PHE A 100 6.44 -1.60 -7.63
N GLU A 101 6.08 -1.27 -8.87
CA GLU A 101 6.15 0.10 -9.38
C GLU A 101 4.96 0.93 -8.84
N PRO A 102 5.14 2.22 -8.48
CA PRO A 102 4.09 3.00 -7.82
C PRO A 102 2.75 3.10 -8.57
N GLY A 103 2.76 3.11 -9.91
CA GLY A 103 1.58 3.14 -10.75
C GLY A 103 0.69 1.91 -10.62
N PHE A 104 1.21 0.79 -10.11
CA PHE A 104 0.43 -0.42 -9.86
C PHE A 104 -0.61 -0.20 -8.77
N LEU A 105 -0.41 0.76 -7.85
CA LEU A 105 -1.44 1.16 -6.89
C LEU A 105 -2.72 1.63 -7.60
N ALA A 106 -2.61 2.36 -8.71
CA ALA A 106 -3.79 2.80 -9.46
C ALA A 106 -4.54 1.63 -10.12
N VAL A 107 -3.85 0.55 -10.47
CA VAL A 107 -4.47 -0.68 -10.97
C VAL A 107 -5.32 -1.31 -9.85
N VAL A 108 -4.74 -1.52 -8.68
CA VAL A 108 -5.42 -2.15 -7.52
C VAL A 108 -6.61 -1.32 -7.05
N LYS A 109 -6.45 0.01 -6.96
CA LYS A 109 -7.54 0.93 -6.56
C LYS A 109 -8.68 1.04 -7.57
N SER A 110 -8.46 0.61 -8.83
CA SER A 110 -9.50 0.57 -9.86
C SER A 110 -10.37 -0.69 -9.79
N LEU A 111 -10.02 -1.67 -8.95
CA LEU A 111 -10.80 -2.89 -8.74
C LEU A 111 -12.04 -2.64 -7.86
N PRO A 112 -13.06 -3.52 -7.92
CA PRO A 112 -14.17 -3.49 -6.98
C PRO A 112 -13.66 -3.61 -5.53
N ARG A 113 -14.03 -2.65 -4.70
CA ARG A 113 -13.57 -2.55 -3.31
C ARG A 113 -14.62 -1.88 -2.45
N GLU A 114 -14.83 -2.42 -1.26
CA GLU A 114 -15.84 -1.97 -0.31
C GLU A 114 -15.27 -2.05 1.10
N GLU A 115 -15.66 -1.11 1.97
CA GLU A 115 -15.32 -1.20 3.38
C GLU A 115 -15.98 -2.44 4.02
N PRO A 116 -15.30 -3.10 4.98
CA PRO A 116 -15.98 -4.05 5.84
C PRO A 116 -17.10 -3.33 6.57
N SER A 117 -18.35 -3.69 6.25
CA SER A 117 -19.50 -3.11 6.93
C SER A 117 -19.35 -3.39 8.41
N ALA A 118 -19.22 -2.35 9.24
CA ALA A 118 -19.32 -2.49 10.68
C ALA A 118 -20.65 -3.20 10.93
N THR A 119 -20.58 -4.44 11.43
CA THR A 119 -21.75 -5.26 11.73
C THR A 119 -22.63 -4.40 12.61
N LYS A 120 -23.75 -3.91 12.07
CA LYS A 120 -24.72 -3.13 12.85
C LYS A 120 -25.27 -4.09 13.89
N THR A 121 -24.64 -4.14 15.07
CA THR A 121 -25.30 -4.63 16.27
C THR A 121 -26.54 -3.77 16.41
N ALA A 122 -27.68 -4.39 16.14
CA ALA A 122 -28.98 -3.77 16.17
C ALA A 122 -29.26 -3.25 17.60
N ALA A 123 -28.97 -1.97 17.82
CA ALA A 123 -29.50 -1.19 18.92
C ALA A 123 -29.44 0.31 18.56
N GLY A 124 -30.48 0.79 17.88
CA GLY A 124 -31.01 2.13 18.14
C GLY A 124 -30.29 3.38 17.61
N ALA A 125 -29.55 3.34 16.50
CA ALA A 125 -29.01 4.56 15.89
C ALA A 125 -29.74 4.93 14.59
N ASN A 126 -30.53 6.01 14.64
CA ASN A 126 -31.09 6.66 13.44
C ASN A 126 -29.95 7.14 12.53
N PRO A 127 -29.95 6.82 11.22
CA PRO A 127 -28.90 7.27 10.32
C PRO A 127 -29.05 8.77 9.98
N PRO A 128 -27.94 9.50 9.77
CA PRO A 128 -27.98 10.87 9.29
C PRO A 128 -28.55 10.92 7.87
N ARG A 129 -29.44 11.88 7.67
CA ARG A 129 -30.21 12.13 6.44
C ARG A 129 -29.31 12.84 5.42
N THR A 130 -28.64 12.09 4.55
CA THR A 130 -28.01 12.64 3.34
C THR A 130 -28.94 12.47 2.12
N THR A 131 -28.84 13.40 1.19
CA THR A 131 -29.69 13.59 0.01
C THR A 131 -29.68 12.39 -0.93
N ARG A 132 -30.84 11.71 -1.01
CA ARG A 132 -31.15 10.61 -1.93
C ARG A 132 -30.96 11.01 -3.40
N ARG A 133 -30.06 10.32 -4.11
CA ARG A 133 -30.32 9.91 -5.49
C ARG A 133 -31.35 8.77 -5.47
N PRO A 134 -32.31 8.69 -6.41
CA PRO A 134 -33.29 7.61 -6.42
C PRO A 134 -32.60 6.32 -6.87
N ARG A 135 -32.40 5.38 -5.93
CA ARG A 135 -32.09 3.98 -6.25
C ARG A 135 -33.43 3.30 -6.58
N PRO A 136 -33.57 2.56 -7.70
CA PRO A 136 -34.74 1.73 -7.91
C PRO A 136 -34.78 0.68 -6.79
N GLN A 137 -35.88 0.65 -6.03
CA GLN A 137 -36.17 -0.40 -5.07
C GLN A 137 -36.83 -1.58 -5.79
N PRO A 138 -36.29 -2.80 -5.70
CA PRO A 138 -37.12 -3.99 -5.62
C PRO A 138 -37.34 -4.31 -4.15
N GLY A 139 -38.61 -4.34 -3.73
CA GLY A 139 -39.00 -4.76 -2.38
C GLY A 139 -38.62 -6.22 -2.11
N GLY A 140 -38.16 -6.49 -0.89
CA GLY A 140 -37.90 -7.83 -0.38
C GLY A 140 -37.29 -7.77 1.02
N GLN A 141 -37.82 -8.57 1.94
CA GLN A 141 -37.56 -8.55 3.39
C GLN A 141 -36.09 -8.79 3.80
N PRO A 142 -35.67 -8.32 4.99
CA PRO A 142 -34.41 -8.70 5.60
C PRO A 142 -34.56 -10.11 6.20
N GLY A 143 -34.04 -11.13 5.52
CA GLY A 143 -34.07 -12.51 6.02
C GLY A 143 -34.01 -13.62 4.98
N GLY A 144 -33.75 -13.32 3.70
CA GLY A 144 -33.60 -14.34 2.66
C GLY A 144 -32.13 -14.63 2.38
N ASN A 145 -31.73 -15.90 2.46
CA ASN A 145 -30.45 -16.48 2.08
C ASN A 145 -29.62 -15.61 1.11
N GLU A 146 -28.60 -14.95 1.64
CA GLU A 146 -27.56 -14.34 0.81
C GLU A 146 -26.95 -15.45 -0.06
N THR A 147 -26.92 -15.25 -1.38
CA THR A 147 -26.34 -16.24 -2.28
C THR A 147 -24.83 -16.36 -2.01
N PRO A 148 -24.23 -17.56 -2.12
CA PRO A 148 -22.78 -17.75 -1.93
C PRO A 148 -21.92 -16.79 -2.77
N GLU A 149 -22.39 -16.45 -3.98
CA GLU A 149 -21.71 -15.51 -4.89
C GLU A 149 -21.68 -14.07 -4.35
N TRP A 150 -22.78 -13.60 -3.73
CA TRP A 150 -22.81 -12.26 -3.13
C TRP A 150 -21.84 -12.15 -1.96
N GLN A 151 -21.79 -13.19 -1.11
CA GLN A 151 -20.86 -13.27 0.01
C GLN A 151 -19.41 -13.29 -0.49
N GLN A 152 -19.11 -14.07 -1.53
CA GLN A 152 -17.79 -14.10 -2.15
C GLN A 152 -17.41 -12.73 -2.71
N ARG A 153 -18.31 -12.06 -3.44
CA ARG A 153 -18.05 -10.70 -3.95
C ARG A 153 -17.76 -9.71 -2.83
N GLN A 154 -18.55 -9.74 -1.77
CA GLN A 154 -18.34 -8.85 -0.64
C GLN A 154 -16.99 -9.12 0.05
N GLN A 155 -16.65 -10.39 0.28
CA GLN A 155 -15.36 -10.78 0.85
C GLN A 155 -14.18 -10.33 -0.02
N ALA A 156 -14.26 -10.56 -1.33
CA ALA A 156 -13.23 -10.15 -2.28
C ALA A 156 -13.07 -8.63 -2.32
N SER A 157 -14.17 -7.87 -2.40
CA SER A 157 -14.15 -6.39 -2.36
C SER A 157 -13.52 -5.86 -1.07
N GLN A 158 -13.82 -6.47 0.09
CA GLN A 158 -13.22 -6.09 1.37
C GLN A 158 -11.74 -6.48 1.46
N ALA A 159 -11.33 -7.57 0.82
CA ALA A 159 -9.93 -7.97 0.74
C ALA A 159 -9.15 -6.97 -0.13
N TRP A 160 -9.63 -6.64 -1.34
CA TRP A 160 -9.03 -5.62 -2.19
C TRP A 160 -8.94 -4.24 -1.54
N MET A 161 -9.94 -3.88 -0.72
CA MET A 161 -9.92 -2.66 0.07
C MET A 161 -8.75 -2.63 1.07
N ARG A 162 -8.57 -3.73 1.83
CA ARG A 162 -7.46 -3.87 2.79
C ARG A 162 -6.10 -3.90 2.09
N THR A 163 -5.98 -4.65 1.00
CA THR A 163 -4.77 -4.72 0.20
C THR A 163 -4.40 -3.35 -0.37
N SER A 164 -5.38 -2.57 -0.84
CA SER A 164 -5.16 -1.19 -1.30
C SER A 164 -4.57 -0.29 -0.22
N GLU A 165 -5.11 -0.36 1.01
CA GLU A 165 -4.55 0.38 2.15
C GLU A 165 -3.11 -0.05 2.45
N TYR A 166 -2.86 -1.37 2.43
CA TYR A 166 -1.53 -1.91 2.70
C TYR A 166 -0.51 -1.52 1.63
N PHE A 167 -0.92 -1.46 0.36
CA PHE A 167 -0.12 -0.89 -0.74
C PHE A 167 0.34 0.55 -0.43
N VAL A 168 -0.59 1.40 0.01
CA VAL A 168 -0.30 2.79 0.36
C VAL A 168 0.73 2.84 1.50
N ARG A 169 0.56 2.03 2.55
CA ARG A 169 1.52 1.97 3.67
C ARG A 169 2.91 1.55 3.24
N VAL A 170 3.01 0.50 2.43
CA VAL A 170 4.30 0.00 1.94
C VAL A 170 4.99 1.08 1.10
N LEU A 171 4.26 1.78 0.23
CA LEU A 171 4.81 2.91 -0.52
C LEU A 171 5.24 4.06 0.40
N CYS A 172 4.37 4.48 1.32
CA CYS A 172 4.68 5.54 2.29
C CYS A 172 5.94 5.21 3.10
N GLY A 173 6.10 3.98 3.60
CA GLY A 173 7.30 3.56 4.32
C GLY A 173 8.58 3.62 3.47
N ARG A 174 8.51 3.20 2.19
CA ARG A 174 9.64 3.28 1.26
C ARG A 174 10.00 4.73 0.93
N LEU A 175 8.99 5.57 0.70
CA LEU A 175 9.14 6.99 0.38
C LEU A 175 9.60 7.80 1.60
N ALA A 176 9.20 7.41 2.82
CA ALA A 176 9.73 7.96 4.06
C ALA A 176 11.24 7.74 4.16
N ALA A 177 11.68 6.49 4.00
CA ALA A 177 13.10 6.13 4.05
C ALA A 177 13.92 6.79 2.93
N ALA A 178 13.35 6.98 1.74
CA ALA A 178 14.01 7.70 0.66
C ALA A 178 14.05 9.22 0.92
N GLY A 179 12.95 9.79 1.39
CA GLY A 179 12.81 11.21 1.68
C GLY A 179 13.65 11.67 2.87
N GLU A 180 13.80 10.85 3.92
CA GLU A 180 14.69 11.14 5.05
C GLU A 180 16.14 11.31 4.57
N LYS A 181 16.59 10.45 3.63
CA LYS A 181 17.92 10.55 3.02
C LYS A 181 18.07 11.81 2.16
N GLN A 182 17.08 12.10 1.31
CA GLN A 182 17.11 13.31 0.45
C GLN A 182 17.07 14.59 1.28
N PHE A 183 16.21 14.62 2.30
CA PHE A 183 16.06 15.76 3.21
C PHE A 183 17.33 16.01 4.01
N ALA A 184 17.96 14.97 4.55
CA ALA A 184 19.23 15.07 5.26
C ALA A 184 20.39 15.57 4.37
N LEU A 185 20.33 15.31 3.06
CA LEU A 185 21.32 15.76 2.08
C LEU A 185 21.04 17.18 1.54
N GLY A 186 19.91 17.80 1.90
CA GLY A 186 19.53 19.13 1.43
C GLY A 186 19.22 19.20 -0.07
N ASP A 187 18.76 18.10 -0.68
CA ASP A 187 18.50 18.00 -2.12
C ASP A 187 17.41 18.98 -2.58
N ASP A 188 17.65 19.73 -3.67
CA ASP A 188 16.67 20.62 -4.29
C ASP A 188 15.37 19.90 -4.70
N GLN A 189 15.44 18.58 -4.96
CA GLN A 189 14.26 17.73 -5.19
C GLN A 189 13.34 17.68 -3.97
N ALA A 190 13.89 17.75 -2.75
CA ALA A 190 13.13 17.83 -1.51
C ALA A 190 12.46 19.21 -1.31
N GLN A 191 12.82 20.23 -2.08
CA GLN A 191 12.20 21.57 -2.01
C GLN A 191 11.05 21.77 -3.02
N LYS A 192 10.64 20.72 -3.74
CA LYS A 192 9.54 20.78 -4.71
C LYS A 192 8.16 20.96 -4.05
N LYS A 193 7.18 21.40 -4.86
CA LYS A 193 5.77 21.62 -4.48
C LYS A 193 5.19 20.46 -3.67
N LEU A 194 4.56 20.78 -2.54
CA LEU A 194 3.89 19.82 -1.64
C LEU A 194 2.65 19.18 -2.30
N PRO A 195 2.27 17.95 -1.90
CA PRO A 195 1.06 17.28 -2.40
C PRO A 195 -0.24 17.91 -1.89
N VAL A 196 -0.15 18.88 -0.96
CA VAL A 196 -1.27 19.65 -0.39
C VAL A 196 -0.94 21.14 -0.44
N GLU A 197 -1.98 21.98 -0.42
CA GLU A 197 -1.81 23.43 -0.50
C GLU A 197 -1.29 24.03 0.81
N LYS A 198 -1.67 23.46 1.95
CA LYS A 198 -1.37 23.98 3.28
C LYS A 198 -0.95 22.88 4.24
N ILE A 199 0.08 23.16 5.01
CA ILE A 199 0.47 22.39 6.19
C ILE A 199 -0.19 23.01 7.42
N ALA A 200 -0.70 22.17 8.32
CA ALA A 200 -1.33 22.67 9.54
C ALA A 200 -0.31 23.42 10.41
N GLU A 201 -0.76 24.45 11.12
CA GLU A 201 0.07 25.14 12.10
C GLU A 201 0.56 24.15 13.17
N GLY A 202 1.86 24.22 13.51
CA GLY A 202 2.49 23.31 14.47
C GLY A 202 2.78 21.89 13.95
N ALA A 203 2.53 21.59 12.68
CA ALA A 203 2.99 20.34 12.06
C ALA A 203 4.45 20.45 11.62
N GLU A 204 5.25 19.44 11.94
CA GLU A 204 6.66 19.33 11.57
C GLU A 204 6.82 18.36 10.38
N ILE A 205 7.43 18.80 9.28
CA ILE A 205 7.80 17.91 8.17
C ILE A 205 9.02 17.09 8.61
N THR A 206 8.85 15.77 8.67
CA THR A 206 9.92 14.83 9.06
C THR A 206 10.52 14.09 7.86
N SER A 207 9.80 14.01 6.76
CA SER A 207 10.29 13.45 5.50
C SER A 207 9.53 14.07 4.32
N GLN A 208 10.24 14.31 3.22
CA GLN A 208 9.68 14.77 1.97
C GLN A 208 10.37 14.06 0.81
N PHE A 209 9.59 13.60 -0.16
CA PHE A 209 10.10 12.96 -1.36
C PHE A 209 9.32 13.41 -2.58
N SER A 210 10.03 13.62 -3.70
CA SER A 210 9.43 14.01 -4.97
C SER A 210 10.16 13.32 -6.11
N LEU A 211 9.40 12.73 -7.03
CA LEU A 211 9.92 12.04 -8.20
C LEU A 211 9.05 12.36 -9.42
N GLU A 212 9.71 12.79 -10.49
CA GLU A 212 9.14 12.81 -11.83
C GLU A 212 9.81 11.71 -12.64
N TRP A 213 9.01 10.74 -13.05
CA TRP A 213 9.40 9.58 -13.83
C TRP A 213 8.93 9.76 -15.29
N PRO A 214 9.68 9.27 -16.29
CA PRO A 214 11.05 8.77 -16.17
C PRO A 214 12.04 9.88 -15.82
N THR A 215 13.00 9.56 -14.94
CA THR A 215 14.14 10.44 -14.64
C THR A 215 15.09 10.53 -15.86
N GLU A 216 15.96 11.54 -15.92
CA GLU A 216 16.96 11.62 -17.00
C GLU A 216 17.86 10.38 -17.06
N ALA A 217 18.26 9.82 -15.91
CA ALA A 217 19.00 8.57 -15.85
C ALA A 217 18.19 7.39 -16.42
N ALA A 218 16.89 7.32 -16.13
CA ALA A 218 16.01 6.32 -16.70
C ALA A 218 15.87 6.48 -18.22
N LYS A 219 15.69 7.72 -18.73
CA LYS A 219 15.63 8.01 -20.17
C LYS A 219 16.93 7.60 -20.88
N GLN A 220 18.07 7.93 -20.31
CA GLN A 220 19.39 7.55 -20.85
C GLN A 220 19.59 6.03 -20.86
N ALA A 221 19.21 5.35 -19.78
CA ALA A 221 19.34 3.90 -19.67
C ALA A 221 18.39 3.14 -20.59
N ALA A 222 17.19 3.69 -20.82
CA ALA A 222 16.15 3.09 -21.63
C ALA A 222 16.38 3.24 -23.14
N GLY A 223 17.20 4.20 -23.55
CA GLY A 223 17.38 4.55 -24.95
C GLY A 223 16.09 5.12 -25.58
N SER A 224 16.05 5.20 -26.91
CA SER A 224 14.91 5.80 -27.65
C SER A 224 13.70 4.89 -27.86
N GLY A 225 13.76 3.62 -27.41
CA GLY A 225 12.79 2.59 -27.80
C GLY A 225 11.79 2.16 -26.71
N LEU A 226 11.96 2.61 -25.46
CA LEU A 226 11.12 2.16 -24.36
C LEU A 226 10.03 3.17 -24.01
N PRO A 227 8.75 2.79 -24.08
CA PRO A 227 7.63 3.66 -23.76
C PRO A 227 7.45 3.74 -22.23
N LEU A 228 8.43 4.34 -21.54
CA LEU A 228 8.33 4.61 -20.11
C LEU A 228 7.20 5.62 -19.90
N ASP A 229 6.14 5.20 -19.21
CA ASP A 229 4.99 6.06 -18.98
C ASP A 229 5.31 7.12 -17.93
N PRO A 230 5.14 8.42 -18.24
CA PRO A 230 5.40 9.47 -17.29
C PRO A 230 4.54 9.34 -16.04
N MET A 231 5.14 9.53 -14.87
CA MET A 231 4.48 9.44 -13.57
C MET A 231 5.06 10.47 -12.62
N LYS A 232 4.23 11.05 -11.78
CA LYS A 232 4.66 11.97 -10.73
C LYS A 232 4.30 11.40 -9.37
N VAL A 233 5.29 11.31 -8.49
CA VAL A 233 5.13 10.85 -7.10
C VAL A 233 5.55 11.98 -6.19
N GLN A 234 4.70 12.34 -5.25
CA GLN A 234 5.01 13.30 -4.20
C GLN A 234 4.60 12.71 -2.86
N TYR A 235 5.44 12.83 -1.86
CA TYR A 235 5.20 12.30 -0.54
C TYR A 235 5.68 13.28 0.52
N ILE A 236 4.89 13.41 1.58
CA ILE A 236 5.30 14.08 2.81
C ILE A 236 4.90 13.27 4.03
N ARG A 237 5.77 13.29 5.04
CA ARG A 237 5.52 12.79 6.38
C ARG A 237 5.56 13.94 7.36
N LEU A 238 4.50 14.06 8.15
CA LEU A 238 4.36 15.09 9.16
C LEU A 238 4.22 14.46 10.53
N LYS A 239 4.80 15.14 11.51
CA LYS A 239 4.57 14.91 12.93
C LYS A 239 3.70 16.05 13.45
N GLN A 240 2.58 15.72 14.10
CA GLN A 240 1.64 16.73 14.59
C GLN A 240 0.99 16.29 15.89
N VAL A 241 0.83 17.20 16.84
CA VAL A 241 0.06 16.95 18.08
C VAL A 241 -1.37 17.42 17.90
N GLY A 242 -2.34 16.58 18.28
CA GLY A 242 -3.74 16.96 18.31
C GLY A 242 -4.68 15.75 18.28
N LYS A 243 -5.98 16.01 18.07
CA LYS A 243 -6.99 14.96 17.93
C LYS A 243 -6.97 14.39 16.50
N PRO A 244 -6.84 13.06 16.30
CA PRO A 244 -6.75 12.45 14.96
C PRO A 244 -7.87 12.87 14.00
N LYS A 245 -9.13 12.92 14.48
CA LYS A 245 -10.28 13.32 13.64
C LYS A 245 -10.26 14.80 13.24
N THR A 246 -9.73 15.68 14.10
CA THR A 246 -9.56 17.11 13.78
C THR A 246 -8.47 17.28 12.71
N ILE A 247 -7.35 16.58 12.87
CA ILE A 247 -6.24 16.56 11.92
C ILE A 247 -6.70 16.00 10.56
N LEU A 248 -7.44 14.88 10.57
CA LEU A 248 -8.09 14.33 9.39
C LEU A 248 -8.97 15.36 8.70
N GLY A 249 -9.84 16.02 9.46
CA GLY A 249 -10.73 17.05 8.92
C GLY A 249 -9.97 18.19 8.24
N PHE A 250 -8.82 18.61 8.78
CA PHE A 250 -7.98 19.64 8.18
C PHE A 250 -7.44 19.22 6.80
N TYR A 251 -6.74 18.09 6.73
CA TYR A 251 -6.12 17.65 5.46
C TYR A 251 -7.16 17.13 4.46
N LYS A 252 -8.23 16.47 4.92
CA LYS A 252 -9.35 16.02 4.08
C LYS A 252 -9.96 17.17 3.27
N ARG A 253 -10.10 18.37 3.85
CA ARG A 253 -10.66 19.54 3.14
C ARG A 253 -9.80 20.01 1.97
N GLN A 254 -8.54 19.59 1.90
CA GLN A 254 -7.62 19.89 0.80
C GLN A 254 -7.70 18.85 -0.32
N LEU A 255 -8.39 17.73 -0.08
CA LEU A 255 -8.65 16.69 -1.08
C LEU A 255 -9.95 17.02 -1.83
N ARG A 256 -9.98 16.68 -3.12
CA ARG A 256 -11.18 16.81 -3.95
C ARG A 256 -12.00 15.53 -3.88
N ASP A 257 -13.25 15.63 -3.44
CA ASP A 257 -14.19 14.51 -3.31
C ASP A 257 -13.60 13.28 -2.58
N PRO A 258 -13.10 13.43 -1.34
CA PRO A 258 -12.41 12.35 -0.64
C PRO A 258 -13.37 11.31 -0.03
N ASP A 259 -13.03 10.04 -0.22
CA ASP A 259 -13.58 8.93 0.54
C ASP A 259 -12.78 8.75 1.84
N VAL A 260 -13.45 8.40 2.93
CA VAL A 260 -12.82 8.24 4.25
C VAL A 260 -13.16 6.87 4.78
N HIS A 261 -12.10 6.14 5.13
CA HIS A 261 -12.13 4.75 5.57
C HIS A 261 -11.59 4.66 7.00
N GLU A 262 -12.40 4.10 7.91
CA GLU A 262 -11.97 3.77 9.27
C GLU A 262 -11.60 2.28 9.32
N LEU A 263 -10.34 1.95 9.02
CA LEU A 263 -9.85 0.57 8.99
C LEU A 263 -9.14 0.23 10.30
N GLY A 264 -9.90 -0.34 11.23
CA GLY A 264 -9.45 -0.62 12.59
C GLY A 264 -9.16 0.68 13.33
N ASN A 265 -7.91 0.88 13.71
CA ASN A 265 -7.47 2.07 14.44
C ASN A 265 -6.89 3.15 13.52
N ASN A 266 -6.81 2.92 12.21
CA ASN A 266 -6.20 3.84 11.29
C ASN A 266 -7.27 4.69 10.59
N LEU A 267 -6.96 5.97 10.38
CA LEU A 267 -7.78 6.86 9.57
C LEU A 267 -7.10 7.01 8.21
N TRP A 268 -7.79 6.53 7.17
CA TRP A 268 -7.35 6.68 5.80
C TRP A 268 -8.37 7.51 5.04
N ALA A 269 -7.93 8.57 4.37
CA ALA A 269 -8.75 9.23 3.36
C ALA A 269 -8.04 9.16 2.02
N GLU A 270 -8.80 9.03 0.95
CA GLU A 270 -8.26 9.02 -0.39
C GLU A 270 -9.10 9.85 -1.36
N SER A 271 -8.46 10.34 -2.41
CA SER A 271 -9.10 10.93 -3.58
C SER A 271 -8.49 10.26 -4.81
N PHE A 272 -9.28 9.45 -5.50
CA PHE A 272 -8.86 8.76 -6.72
C PHE A 272 -9.73 9.20 -7.89
N ARG A 273 -9.21 10.10 -8.73
CA ARG A 273 -10.01 10.80 -9.74
C ARG A 273 -9.27 11.00 -11.05
N LYS A 274 -10.04 11.13 -12.13
CA LYS A 274 -9.52 11.57 -13.42
C LYS A 274 -9.12 13.05 -13.36
N ILE A 275 -7.99 13.41 -13.96
CA ILE A 275 -7.59 14.80 -14.16
C ILE A 275 -8.34 15.33 -15.40
N PRO A 276 -9.09 16.45 -15.30
CA PRO A 276 -9.84 16.99 -16.43
C PRO A 276 -8.95 17.21 -17.66
N GLN A 277 -9.48 16.91 -18.85
CA GLN A 277 -8.80 17.11 -20.15
C GLN A 277 -7.50 16.32 -20.32
N THR A 278 -7.30 15.26 -19.54
CA THR A 278 -6.16 14.34 -19.68
C THR A 278 -6.63 12.89 -19.66
N ASP A 279 -5.76 11.97 -20.03
CA ASP A 279 -5.89 10.53 -19.86
C ASP A 279 -5.31 10.04 -18.51
N ARG A 280 -5.04 10.97 -17.58
CA ARG A 280 -4.36 10.68 -16.32
C ARG A 280 -5.32 10.68 -15.13
N LYS A 281 -4.97 9.90 -14.11
CA LYS A 281 -5.59 9.90 -12.79
C LYS A 281 -4.65 10.53 -11.77
N LEU A 282 -5.24 11.29 -10.85
CA LEU A 282 -4.59 11.70 -9.62
C LEU A 282 -5.14 10.85 -8.49
N ASN A 283 -4.23 10.13 -7.85
CA ASN A 283 -4.45 9.46 -6.59
C ASN A 283 -3.81 10.29 -5.46
N VAL A 284 -4.57 10.66 -4.44
CA VAL A 284 -4.04 11.29 -3.23
C VAL A 284 -4.51 10.49 -2.03
N ASP A 285 -3.56 9.95 -1.27
CA ASP A 285 -3.77 9.19 -0.05
C ASP A 285 -3.32 10.00 1.16
N LEU A 286 -4.14 9.98 2.21
CA LEU A 286 -3.90 10.58 3.50
C LEU A 286 -4.03 9.50 4.57
N LEU A 287 -2.92 9.13 5.21
CA LEU A 287 -2.91 8.23 6.36
C LEU A 287 -2.64 9.01 7.63
N ILE A 288 -3.43 8.76 8.66
CA ILE A 288 -3.19 9.26 10.02
C ILE A 288 -3.03 8.07 10.95
N THR A 289 -1.85 7.98 11.55
CA THR A 289 -1.48 6.90 12.48
C THR A 289 -1.15 7.52 13.83
N ALA A 290 -1.87 7.15 14.89
CA ALA A 290 -1.50 7.49 16.26
C ALA A 290 -0.76 6.31 16.93
N PRO A 291 0.22 6.53 17.81
CA PRO A 291 0.96 5.47 18.51
C PRO A 291 0.07 4.51 19.30
N GLN A 292 -1.02 5.00 19.90
CA GLN A 292 -2.00 4.18 20.62
C GLN A 292 -2.99 3.47 19.69
N LEU A 293 -3.05 3.90 18.43
CA LEU A 293 -3.87 3.32 17.39
C LEU A 293 -3.10 2.24 16.60
N ALA A 294 -1.77 2.31 16.51
CA ALA A 294 -0.97 1.27 15.87
C ALA A 294 -0.89 -0.01 16.73
N GLN A 295 -1.55 -1.10 16.33
CA GLN A 295 -1.25 -2.43 16.88
C GLN A 295 0.04 -3.00 16.27
N PRO A 296 0.80 -3.83 17.01
CA PRO A 296 1.93 -4.57 16.45
C PRO A 296 1.46 -5.47 15.30
N GLN A 297 2.22 -5.47 14.20
CA GLN A 297 1.95 -6.32 13.04
C GLN A 297 1.86 -7.80 13.46
N PRO A 298 0.94 -8.60 12.89
CA PRO A 298 0.93 -10.04 13.12
C PRO A 298 2.17 -10.69 12.52
N GLY A 299 3.03 -11.24 13.39
CA GLY A 299 3.96 -12.33 13.10
C GLY A 299 4.96 -12.15 11.96
N GLN A 300 6.13 -11.59 12.27
CA GLN A 300 7.34 -12.03 11.58
C GLN A 300 7.65 -13.49 11.97
N PRO A 301 7.93 -14.41 11.02
CA PRO A 301 8.38 -15.75 11.33
C PRO A 301 9.68 -15.70 12.14
N GLY A 302 9.71 -16.50 13.21
CA GLY A 302 10.63 -16.35 14.32
C GLY A 302 12.12 -16.39 13.97
N GLN A 303 12.88 -15.55 14.68
CA GLN A 303 14.30 -15.78 14.88
C GLN A 303 14.50 -17.05 15.73
N PRO A 304 15.32 -18.01 15.29
CA PRO A 304 15.62 -19.21 16.07
C PRO A 304 16.67 -18.88 17.13
N GLY A 305 16.31 -18.96 18.42
CA GLY A 305 17.30 -18.64 19.46
C GLY A 305 16.90 -18.68 20.92
N GLN A 306 15.84 -19.40 21.33
CA GLN A 306 15.64 -19.70 22.75
C GLN A 306 15.22 -21.16 22.98
N PRO A 307 15.94 -21.91 23.86
CA PRO A 307 15.58 -23.28 24.20
C PRO A 307 14.43 -23.31 25.21
N GLY A 308 13.27 -23.82 24.79
CA GLY A 308 12.15 -24.13 25.68
C GLY A 308 12.39 -25.42 26.47
N LEU A 309 12.10 -25.39 27.77
CA LEU A 309 12.14 -26.54 28.68
C LEU A 309 11.03 -27.57 28.36
N PRO A 310 11.26 -28.88 28.59
CA PRO A 310 10.28 -29.92 28.29
C PRO A 310 9.34 -30.19 29.47
N GLY A 311 8.04 -30.36 29.17
CA GLY A 311 7.13 -31.12 30.04
C GLY A 311 5.87 -30.39 30.46
N GLN A 312 4.85 -30.40 29.60
CA GLN A 312 3.47 -30.42 30.08
C GLN A 312 2.55 -31.09 29.04
N PRO A 313 1.80 -32.16 29.41
CA PRO A 313 0.85 -32.80 28.51
C PRO A 313 -0.45 -31.96 28.39
N PRO A 314 -1.16 -32.05 27.26
CA PRO A 314 -2.38 -31.29 27.05
C PRO A 314 -3.53 -31.88 27.89
N SER A 315 -4.39 -31.03 28.44
CA SER A 315 -5.69 -31.45 28.96
C SER A 315 -6.84 -30.78 28.19
N PRO A 316 -7.98 -31.47 28.05
CA PRO A 316 -8.98 -31.18 27.03
C PRO A 316 -10.10 -30.26 27.54
N ASP A 317 -10.82 -29.73 26.55
CA ASP A 317 -11.98 -28.83 26.60
C ASP A 317 -12.83 -28.78 27.88
N ARG A 318 -13.13 -27.55 28.30
CA ARG A 318 -14.52 -27.16 28.62
C ARG A 318 -14.75 -25.65 28.40
N PRO A 319 -15.95 -25.27 27.93
CA PRO A 319 -16.28 -23.91 27.52
C PRO A 319 -16.67 -23.08 28.76
N GLY A 320 -15.86 -22.04 29.05
CA GLY A 320 -16.07 -21.11 30.16
C GLY A 320 -16.48 -19.74 29.64
N GLY A 321 -17.57 -19.22 30.20
CA GLY A 321 -18.28 -18.02 29.78
C GLY A 321 -17.43 -16.77 29.59
N PHE A 322 -17.79 -16.01 28.55
CA PHE A 322 -17.41 -14.62 28.40
C PHE A 322 -18.07 -13.78 29.51
N THR A 323 -17.26 -13.32 30.47
CA THR A 323 -17.61 -12.18 31.31
C THR A 323 -17.48 -10.89 30.50
N LEU A 324 -18.60 -10.22 30.25
CA LEU A 324 -18.67 -8.86 29.72
C LEU A 324 -18.11 -7.89 30.77
N GLY A 325 -16.81 -7.60 30.66
CA GLY A 325 -16.18 -6.49 31.34
C GLY A 325 -16.58 -5.17 30.68
N GLY A 326 -17.38 -4.40 31.41
CA GLY A 326 -17.34 -2.93 31.51
C GLY A 326 -17.32 -2.12 30.22
N ALA A 327 -18.42 -1.39 29.99
CA ALA A 327 -18.47 -0.25 29.08
C ALA A 327 -17.31 0.73 29.38
N SER A 328 -16.30 0.76 28.50
CA SER A 328 -15.35 1.86 28.45
C SER A 328 -16.10 3.09 27.94
N SER A 329 -16.32 4.05 28.83
CA SER A 329 -16.79 5.39 28.50
C SER A 329 -16.04 5.94 27.28
N SER A 330 -16.79 6.37 26.27
CA SER A 330 -16.29 7.13 25.12
C SER A 330 -15.80 8.51 25.57
N ALA A 331 -14.67 8.55 26.26
CA ALA A 331 -13.91 9.79 26.43
C ALA A 331 -13.41 10.21 25.05
N GLU A 332 -13.56 11.50 24.72
CA GLU A 332 -12.92 12.02 23.51
C GLU A 332 -11.41 11.70 23.57
N PRO A 333 -10.81 11.24 22.47
CA PRO A 333 -9.39 10.93 22.47
C PRO A 333 -8.63 12.20 22.87
N ALA A 334 -7.79 12.05 23.90
CA ALA A 334 -6.87 13.10 24.32
C ALA A 334 -6.00 13.52 23.14
N GLU A 335 -5.50 14.77 23.18
CA GLU A 335 -4.49 15.20 22.22
C GLU A 335 -3.31 14.24 22.27
N THR A 336 -2.89 13.78 21.10
CA THR A 336 -1.81 12.81 20.96
C THR A 336 -0.94 13.21 19.78
N GLU A 337 0.31 12.79 19.84
CA GLU A 337 1.20 12.89 18.70
C GLU A 337 0.73 11.91 17.63
N VAL A 338 0.52 12.37 16.41
CA VAL A 338 0.17 11.54 15.27
C VAL A 338 1.19 11.73 14.16
N ILE A 339 1.34 10.67 13.37
CA ILE A 339 2.02 10.72 12.08
C ILE A 339 0.96 10.90 11.00
N VAL A 340 1.15 11.94 10.18
CA VAL A 340 0.33 12.19 8.99
C VAL A 340 1.20 11.91 7.76
N GLU A 341 0.75 11.04 6.88
CA GLU A 341 1.43 10.72 5.64
C GLU A 341 0.52 11.09 4.48
N ILE A 342 1.06 11.86 3.53
CA ILE A 342 0.32 12.25 2.33
C ILE A 342 1.10 11.81 1.11
N LEU A 343 0.53 10.89 0.35
CA LEU A 343 1.06 10.37 -0.91
C LEU A 343 0.19 10.89 -2.06
N SER A 344 0.81 11.55 -3.03
CA SER A 344 0.20 11.94 -4.30
C SER A 344 0.88 11.19 -5.44
N LEU A 345 0.08 10.57 -6.28
CA LEU A 345 0.50 9.80 -7.44
C LEU A 345 -0.33 10.23 -8.65
N GLU A 346 0.36 10.76 -9.66
CA GLU A 346 -0.23 11.06 -10.96
C GLU A 346 0.29 10.07 -11.99
N VAL A 347 -0.61 9.30 -12.59
CA VAL A 347 -0.29 8.24 -13.54
C VAL A 347 -1.36 8.17 -14.63
N LYS A 348 -1.02 7.63 -15.81
CA LYS A 348 -2.02 7.31 -16.84
C LYS A 348 -3.10 6.38 -16.29
N ASP A 349 -4.35 6.61 -16.67
CA ASP A 349 -5.46 5.76 -16.25
C ASP A 349 -5.22 4.31 -16.75
N PRO A 350 -5.15 3.31 -15.86
CA PRO A 350 -4.96 1.92 -16.28
C PRO A 350 -6.22 1.33 -16.93
N MET A 351 -7.38 1.98 -16.78
CA MET A 351 -8.61 1.53 -17.43
C MET A 351 -8.57 1.86 -18.92
N PRO A 352 -8.97 0.93 -19.81
CA PRO A 352 -9.11 1.25 -21.22
C PRO A 352 -10.13 2.39 -21.39
N PRO A 353 -9.95 3.26 -22.41
CA PRO A 353 -10.95 4.26 -22.74
C PRO A 353 -12.29 3.55 -22.99
N LYS A 354 -13.38 4.09 -22.42
CA LYS A 354 -14.72 3.61 -22.76
C LYS A 354 -14.96 3.94 -24.23
N GLU A 355 -15.33 2.94 -25.03
CA GLU A 355 -15.85 3.18 -26.38
C GLU A 355 -17.08 4.10 -26.24
N GLU A 356 -17.06 5.25 -26.93
CA GLU A 356 -18.15 6.24 -26.91
C GLU A 356 -19.32 5.86 -27.82
#